data_AF-A0A0H5R2J3-F1
#
_entry.id   AF-A0A0H5R2J3-F1
#
_cell.length_a   1.000
_cell.length_b   1.000
_cell.length_c   1.000
_cell.angle_alpha   90.00
_cell.angle_beta   90.00
_cell.angle_gamma   90.00
#
_symmetry.space_group_name_H-M   'P 1'
#
loop_
_entity.id
_entity.type
_entity.pdbx_description
1 polymer ?
#
loop_
_entity_poly.entity_id
_entity_poly.type
_entity_poly.pdbx_seq_one_letter_code
_entity_poly.pdbx_strand_id
1 'polypeptide(L)'
;PGMSIAVRCVDCQVPSGQCLCYRHKHAASLGFRRGKRRVRCPVCRSEAVDIDRHFCLSCNRRQSPMEMHLVCDESRACRDRDALDVDCIFNEEGALDCCVCIDRIQIGELCVRFSSCGHCIDLDCFQQFVDSALNNRMIYQNGITDTFSLLCPMHCPQSFLLYSETLRLAGDDNYQRFKMFATEMSLTVITGGMFCPLPRCGGGIIGPLPNTRILTCPSSDCGRDFCRSCLKLSSECMCASRQSDSTVIPGSRRCPFCSNPVTHYFEDGCHHIGFGMDGCPGRNPDGTRCSRHWCYVCLSEWPGPRCQVEHWFCSSTCPCPRPTSFSEL
;
A
#
# COMPACT_ATOMS: atom_id res chain seq x y z
N PRO A 1 -24.84 -19.41 7.66
CA PRO A 1 -25.40 -19.68 6.32
C PRO A 1 -24.26 -20.02 5.35
N GLY A 2 -24.44 -21.10 4.60
CA GLY A 2 -23.46 -21.93 3.90
C GLY A 2 -22.41 -21.19 3.09
N MET A 3 -21.30 -20.86 3.74
CA MET A 3 -20.05 -20.48 3.10
C MET A 3 -18.97 -21.36 3.66
N SER A 4 -18.15 -21.94 2.78
CA SER A 4 -16.96 -22.65 3.22
C SER A 4 -15.71 -21.82 2.95
N ILE A 5 -14.75 -21.92 3.87
CA ILE A 5 -13.49 -21.19 3.79
C ILE A 5 -12.66 -21.82 2.67
N ALA A 6 -12.01 -20.99 1.85
CA ALA A 6 -10.97 -21.47 0.96
C ALA A 6 -9.59 -21.30 1.61
N VAL A 7 -8.66 -22.15 1.21
CA VAL A 7 -7.27 -22.14 1.65
C VAL A 7 -6.36 -22.34 0.46
N ARG A 8 -5.09 -21.90 0.55
CA ARG A 8 -4.07 -22.26 -0.43
C ARG A 8 -3.18 -23.38 0.13
N CYS A 9 -3.28 -24.55 -0.48
CA CYS A 9 -2.48 -25.74 -0.16
C CYS A 9 -1.49 -26.00 -1.30
N VAL A 10 -0.23 -25.58 -1.10
CA VAL A 10 0.81 -25.54 -2.14
C VAL A 10 1.16 -26.92 -2.69
N ASP A 11 1.16 -27.95 -1.84
CA ASP A 11 1.59 -29.31 -2.19
C ASP A 11 0.41 -30.28 -2.34
N CYS A 12 -0.78 -29.77 -2.66
CA CYS A 12 -1.97 -30.59 -2.77
C CYS A 12 -1.92 -31.47 -4.02
N GLN A 13 -1.74 -32.77 -3.84
CA GLN A 13 -1.69 -33.76 -4.94
C GLN A 13 -3.08 -34.11 -5.52
N VAL A 14 -4.15 -33.44 -5.10
CA VAL A 14 -5.49 -33.65 -5.67
C VAL A 14 -5.45 -33.18 -7.13
N PRO A 15 -5.73 -34.06 -8.11
CA PRO A 15 -5.76 -33.67 -9.52
C PRO A 15 -6.75 -32.53 -9.75
N SER A 16 -6.38 -31.55 -10.58
CA SER A 16 -7.20 -30.34 -10.79
C SER A 16 -8.63 -30.62 -11.24
N GLY A 17 -8.88 -31.74 -11.95
CA GLY A 17 -10.22 -32.17 -12.38
C GLY A 17 -11.09 -32.81 -11.29
N GLN A 18 -10.54 -33.08 -10.12
CA GLN A 18 -11.24 -33.68 -8.96
C GLN A 18 -11.35 -32.71 -7.77
N CYS A 19 -10.67 -31.57 -7.84
CA CYS A 19 -10.72 -30.49 -6.87
C CYS A 19 -12.03 -29.71 -7.02
N LEU A 20 -12.66 -29.22 -5.94
CA LEU A 20 -13.88 -28.41 -6.05
C LEU A 20 -13.67 -27.12 -6.86
N CYS A 21 -12.42 -26.63 -6.91
CA CYS A 21 -12.02 -25.50 -7.74
C CYS A 21 -11.84 -25.86 -9.23
N TYR A 22 -12.15 -27.08 -9.68
CA TYR A 22 -11.86 -27.53 -11.06
C TYR A 22 -12.45 -26.63 -12.14
N ARG A 23 -13.58 -25.96 -11.84
CA ARG A 23 -14.23 -25.00 -12.74
C ARG A 23 -13.35 -23.77 -13.00
N HIS A 24 -12.48 -23.41 -12.06
CA HIS A 24 -11.47 -22.37 -12.20
C HIS A 24 -10.08 -23.01 -12.24
N LYS A 25 -9.70 -23.51 -13.42
CA LYS A 25 -8.44 -24.25 -13.66
C LYS A 25 -7.21 -23.54 -13.07
N HIS A 26 -7.16 -22.21 -13.16
CA HIS A 26 -6.07 -21.40 -12.63
C HIS A 26 -6.01 -21.41 -11.08
N ALA A 27 -7.15 -21.23 -10.40
CA ALA A 27 -7.21 -21.35 -8.94
C ALA A 27 -6.83 -22.78 -8.48
N ALA A 28 -7.30 -23.80 -9.21
CA ALA A 28 -6.95 -25.19 -8.94
C ALA A 28 -5.44 -25.46 -9.09
N SER A 29 -4.79 -24.92 -10.13
CA SER A 29 -3.34 -25.06 -10.34
C SER A 29 -2.52 -24.30 -9.29
N LEU A 30 -3.04 -23.18 -8.77
CA LEU A 30 -2.38 -22.41 -7.70
C LEU A 30 -2.51 -23.05 -6.30
N GLY A 31 -3.25 -24.16 -6.19
CA GLY A 31 -3.44 -24.88 -4.93
C GLY A 31 -4.59 -24.36 -4.07
N PHE A 32 -5.51 -23.55 -4.60
CA PHE A 32 -6.71 -23.14 -3.85
C PHE A 32 -7.63 -24.35 -3.67
N ARG A 33 -8.09 -24.58 -2.44
CA ARG A 33 -8.89 -25.75 -2.02
C ARG A 33 -9.91 -25.33 -0.98
N ARG A 34 -10.93 -26.16 -0.77
CA ARG A 34 -11.79 -26.08 0.41
C ARG A 34 -10.98 -26.32 1.66
N GLY A 35 -11.14 -25.42 2.62
CA GLY A 35 -10.42 -25.41 3.87
C GLY A 35 -11.32 -25.64 5.08
N LYS A 36 -10.69 -26.03 6.19
CA LYS A 36 -11.34 -26.17 7.48
C LYS A 36 -10.45 -25.65 8.59
N ARG A 37 -11.06 -24.99 9.58
CA ARG A 37 -10.39 -24.60 10.84
C ARG A 37 -10.26 -25.80 11.77
N ARG A 38 -9.07 -25.95 12.34
CA ARG A 38 -8.71 -26.95 13.34
C ARG A 38 -8.07 -26.26 14.53
N VAL A 39 -8.03 -26.95 15.66
CA VAL A 39 -7.42 -26.45 16.90
C VAL A 39 -6.41 -27.48 17.38
N ARG A 40 -5.23 -27.01 17.78
CA ARG A 40 -4.16 -27.86 18.31
C ARG A 40 -3.48 -27.22 19.52
N CYS A 41 -2.75 -28.06 20.24
CA CYS A 41 -1.89 -27.62 21.33
C CYS A 41 -0.70 -26.80 20.78
N PRO A 42 -0.42 -25.60 21.29
CA PRO A 42 0.71 -24.78 20.81
C PRO A 42 2.08 -25.39 21.12
N VAL A 43 2.15 -26.32 22.09
CA VAL A 43 3.42 -26.93 22.53
C VAL A 43 3.72 -28.21 21.75
N CYS A 44 2.80 -29.18 21.75
CA CYS A 44 3.03 -30.49 21.13
C CYS A 44 2.38 -30.64 19.75
N ARG A 45 1.63 -29.64 19.26
CA ARG A 45 0.88 -29.65 18.00
C ARG A 45 -0.18 -30.75 17.85
N SER A 46 -0.47 -31.49 18.92
CA SER A 46 -1.53 -32.49 18.95
C SER A 46 -2.91 -31.82 18.85
N GLU A 47 -3.79 -32.38 18.02
CA GLU A 47 -5.21 -32.00 17.93
C GLU A 47 -6.07 -32.66 19.02
N ALA A 48 -5.48 -33.53 19.86
CA ALA A 48 -6.14 -34.10 21.02
C ALA A 48 -6.23 -33.05 22.15
N VAL A 49 -7.11 -32.08 21.97
CA VAL A 49 -7.36 -30.97 22.89
C VAL A 49 -8.84 -30.88 23.26
N ASP A 50 -9.10 -30.54 24.53
CA ASP A 50 -10.39 -30.07 24.99
C ASP A 50 -10.37 -28.53 24.88
N ILE A 51 -11.11 -28.01 23.90
CA ILE A 51 -11.11 -26.58 23.55
C ILE A 51 -11.77 -25.77 24.68
N ASP A 52 -12.89 -26.25 25.22
CA ASP A 52 -13.67 -25.54 26.25
C ASP A 52 -12.89 -25.42 27.56
N ARG A 53 -12.14 -26.46 27.92
CA ARG A 53 -11.30 -26.47 29.13
C ARG A 53 -9.89 -25.94 28.90
N HIS A 54 -9.54 -25.60 27.67
CA HIS A 54 -8.18 -25.23 27.29
C HIS A 54 -7.16 -26.27 27.75
N PHE A 55 -7.42 -27.56 27.53
CA PHE A 55 -6.59 -28.66 28.02
C PHE A 55 -6.03 -29.51 26.88
N CYS A 56 -4.73 -29.80 26.91
CA CYS A 56 -4.11 -30.73 25.97
C CYS A 56 -3.98 -32.11 26.60
N LEU A 57 -4.59 -33.11 25.95
CA LEU A 57 -4.59 -34.50 26.42
C LEU A 57 -3.19 -35.12 26.30
N SER A 58 -2.45 -34.81 25.23
CA SER A 58 -1.11 -35.34 25.01
C SER A 58 -0.06 -34.76 25.98
N CYS A 59 -0.18 -33.48 26.33
CA CYS A 59 0.69 -32.86 27.33
C CYS A 59 0.21 -33.05 28.77
N ASN A 60 -1.03 -33.55 28.95
CA ASN A 60 -1.73 -33.64 30.23
C ASN A 60 -1.69 -32.34 31.05
N ARG A 61 -1.88 -31.19 30.40
CA ARG A 61 -1.85 -29.87 31.06
C ARG A 61 -2.73 -28.86 30.34
N ARG A 62 -3.10 -27.82 31.08
CA ARG A 62 -3.78 -26.65 30.53
C ARG A 62 -2.86 -25.89 29.56
N GLN A 63 -3.41 -25.46 28.44
CA GLN A 63 -2.76 -24.69 27.39
C GLN A 63 -3.68 -23.55 26.98
N SER A 64 -3.24 -22.32 27.18
CA SER A 64 -4.01 -21.12 26.86
C SER A 64 -3.08 -20.03 26.34
N PRO A 65 -3.34 -19.45 25.15
CA PRO A 65 -4.41 -19.81 24.21
C PRO A 65 -4.14 -21.15 23.50
N MET A 66 -5.19 -21.77 22.98
CA MET A 66 -5.06 -22.86 22.00
C MET A 66 -4.74 -22.29 20.62
N GLU A 67 -3.99 -23.04 19.82
CA GLU A 67 -3.60 -22.61 18.48
C GLU A 67 -4.68 -23.02 17.46
N MET A 68 -5.22 -22.06 16.72
CA MET A 68 -6.08 -22.34 15.57
C MET A 68 -5.25 -22.37 14.30
N HIS A 69 -5.52 -23.34 13.43
CA HIS A 69 -4.85 -23.46 12.13
C HIS A 69 -5.83 -23.86 11.02
N LEU A 70 -5.47 -23.60 9.77
CA LEU A 70 -6.23 -23.98 8.58
C LEU A 70 -5.62 -25.20 7.92
N VAL A 71 -6.47 -26.12 7.47
CA VAL A 71 -6.06 -27.32 6.73
C VAL A 71 -6.88 -27.47 5.46
N CYS A 72 -6.30 -28.16 4.48
CA CYS A 72 -7.02 -28.61 3.29
C CYS A 72 -8.02 -29.72 3.66
N ASP A 73 -9.29 -29.56 3.29
CA ASP A 73 -10.32 -30.58 3.54
C ASP A 73 -10.46 -31.59 2.39
N GLU A 74 -9.92 -31.27 1.22
CA GLU A 74 -10.03 -32.09 0.00
C GLU A 74 -9.01 -33.23 -0.10
N SER A 75 -7.89 -33.15 0.64
CA SER A 75 -6.81 -34.15 0.56
C SER A 75 -6.44 -34.69 1.94
N ARG A 76 -6.58 -36.00 2.13
CA ARG A 76 -6.10 -36.68 3.35
C ARG A 76 -4.61 -36.52 3.56
N ALA A 77 -3.81 -36.57 2.49
CA ALA A 77 -2.36 -36.39 2.54
C ALA A 77 -1.92 -34.96 2.92
N CYS A 78 -2.85 -34.00 2.90
CA CYS A 78 -2.58 -32.60 3.23
C CYS A 78 -3.29 -32.14 4.49
N ARG A 79 -4.05 -33.03 5.17
CA ARG A 79 -4.78 -32.67 6.40
C ARG A 79 -3.87 -32.35 7.57
N ASP A 80 -2.70 -32.97 7.62
CA ASP A 80 -1.73 -32.76 8.70
C ASP A 80 -0.77 -31.59 8.40
N ARG A 81 -0.98 -30.88 7.29
CA ARG A 81 -0.17 -29.74 6.87
C ARG A 81 -0.99 -28.46 6.94
N ASP A 82 -0.37 -27.42 7.50
CA ASP A 82 -0.96 -26.09 7.57
C ASP A 82 -1.15 -25.56 6.14
N ALA A 83 -2.36 -25.11 5.84
CA ALA A 83 -2.69 -24.41 4.62
C ALA A 83 -2.63 -22.90 4.85
N LEU A 84 -2.34 -22.15 3.80
CA LEU A 84 -2.26 -20.69 3.88
C LEU A 84 -3.67 -20.09 3.86
N ASP A 85 -3.87 -19.10 4.71
CA ASP A 85 -5.05 -18.26 4.73
C ASP A 85 -5.17 -17.45 3.42
N VAL A 86 -6.41 -17.27 2.95
CA VAL A 86 -6.75 -16.46 1.79
C VAL A 86 -8.08 -15.74 2.03
N ASP A 87 -8.31 -14.63 1.32
CA ASP A 87 -9.56 -13.86 1.40
C ASP A 87 -10.68 -14.48 0.56
N CYS A 88 -10.67 -15.80 0.36
CA CYS A 88 -11.56 -16.49 -0.56
C CYS A 88 -12.56 -17.38 0.19
N ILE A 89 -13.77 -17.48 -0.36
CA ILE A 89 -14.83 -18.36 0.13
C ILE A 89 -15.49 -19.09 -1.03
N PHE A 90 -16.12 -20.23 -0.74
CA PHE A 90 -17.04 -20.87 -1.67
C PHE A 90 -18.49 -20.52 -1.33
N ASN A 91 -19.27 -20.21 -2.36
CA ASN A 91 -20.69 -19.95 -2.23
C ASN A 91 -21.49 -21.25 -2.19
N GLU A 92 -21.94 -21.73 -1.02
CA GLU A 92 -22.68 -23.00 -0.94
C GLU A 92 -24.19 -22.83 -1.18
N GLU A 93 -24.72 -21.61 -1.07
CA GLU A 93 -26.17 -21.35 -1.09
C GLU A 93 -26.63 -20.55 -2.32
N GLY A 94 -25.72 -20.01 -3.15
CA GLY A 94 -26.09 -19.28 -4.36
C GLY A 94 -26.67 -17.88 -4.09
N ALA A 95 -26.43 -17.35 -2.89
CA ALA A 95 -27.00 -16.10 -2.39
C ALA A 95 -26.01 -14.92 -2.41
N LEU A 96 -24.92 -15.04 -3.17
CA LEU A 96 -23.89 -14.02 -3.30
C LEU A 96 -23.91 -13.43 -4.70
N ASP A 97 -23.85 -12.10 -4.75
CA ASP A 97 -23.70 -11.35 -6.00
C ASP A 97 -22.33 -10.68 -6.00
N CYS A 98 -21.73 -10.57 -7.18
CA CYS A 98 -20.48 -9.84 -7.36
C CYS A 98 -20.73 -8.33 -7.22
N CYS A 99 -19.93 -7.65 -6.40
CA CYS A 99 -20.09 -6.20 -6.20
C CYS A 99 -19.66 -5.34 -7.41
N VAL A 100 -19.02 -5.95 -8.41
CA VAL A 100 -18.53 -5.24 -9.62
C VAL A 100 -19.50 -5.40 -10.79
N CYS A 101 -19.77 -6.64 -11.23
CA CYS A 101 -20.68 -6.89 -12.35
C CYS A 101 -22.15 -7.04 -11.94
N ILE A 102 -22.45 -7.20 -10.64
CA ILE A 102 -23.80 -7.41 -10.09
C ILE A 102 -24.39 -8.79 -10.47
N ASP A 103 -23.65 -9.62 -11.21
CA ASP A 103 -24.06 -10.99 -11.53
C ASP A 103 -24.01 -11.90 -10.30
N ARG A 104 -24.89 -12.90 -10.30
CA ARG A 104 -24.97 -13.91 -9.25
C ARG A 104 -23.82 -14.91 -9.36
N ILE A 105 -23.05 -15.04 -8.28
CA ILE A 105 -22.01 -16.06 -8.12
C ILE A 105 -22.70 -17.41 -7.92
N GLN A 106 -22.37 -18.41 -8.73
CA GLN A 106 -23.11 -19.68 -8.71
C GLN A 106 -22.75 -20.54 -7.50
N ILE A 107 -23.62 -21.51 -7.20
CA ILE A 107 -23.39 -22.49 -6.14
C ILE A 107 -22.11 -23.30 -6.45
N GLY A 108 -21.23 -23.39 -5.47
CA GLY A 108 -19.94 -24.07 -5.53
C GLY A 108 -18.80 -23.25 -6.14
N GLU A 109 -19.05 -22.00 -6.56
CA GLU A 109 -18.00 -21.15 -7.11
C GLU A 109 -17.19 -20.45 -6.01
N LEU A 110 -15.91 -20.25 -6.32
CA LEU A 110 -14.95 -19.54 -5.48
C LEU A 110 -15.08 -18.04 -5.77
N CYS A 111 -15.13 -17.22 -4.73
CA CYS A 111 -15.07 -15.77 -4.87
C CYS A 111 -14.16 -15.16 -3.80
N VAL A 112 -13.65 -13.96 -4.07
CA VAL A 112 -12.90 -13.18 -3.08
C VAL A 112 -13.89 -12.38 -2.25
N ARG A 113 -13.76 -12.43 -0.92
CA ARG A 113 -14.60 -11.71 0.03
C ARG A 113 -13.75 -10.79 0.89
N PHE A 114 -14.08 -9.50 0.86
CA PHE A 114 -13.45 -8.51 1.73
C PHE A 114 -14.03 -8.63 3.14
N SER A 115 -13.25 -9.14 4.09
CA SER A 115 -13.72 -9.54 5.42
C SER A 115 -14.39 -8.41 6.22
N SER A 116 -13.93 -7.16 6.09
CA SER A 116 -14.46 -6.03 6.87
C SER A 116 -15.78 -5.46 6.36
N CYS A 117 -16.08 -5.57 5.06
CA CYS A 117 -17.32 -5.03 4.47
C CYS A 117 -18.26 -6.12 3.93
N GLY A 118 -17.77 -7.35 3.77
CA GLY A 118 -18.55 -8.48 3.27
C GLY A 118 -18.81 -8.49 1.76
N HIS A 119 -18.39 -7.46 1.02
CA HIS A 119 -18.48 -7.45 -0.44
C HIS A 119 -17.71 -8.63 -1.04
N CYS A 120 -18.33 -9.28 -2.01
CA CYS A 120 -17.79 -10.42 -2.72
C CYS A 120 -17.55 -10.04 -4.18
N ILE A 121 -16.48 -10.57 -4.78
CA ILE A 121 -16.13 -10.38 -6.17
C ILE A 121 -15.83 -11.74 -6.79
N ASP A 122 -16.44 -12.04 -7.93
CA ASP A 122 -16.11 -13.26 -8.69
C ASP A 122 -14.67 -13.20 -9.22
N LEU A 123 -14.13 -14.33 -9.66
CA LEU A 123 -12.72 -14.40 -10.04
C LEU A 123 -12.38 -13.62 -11.33
N ASP A 124 -13.31 -13.51 -12.26
CA ASP A 124 -13.07 -12.84 -13.54
C ASP A 124 -13.02 -11.32 -13.32
N CYS A 125 -13.99 -10.78 -12.56
CA CYS A 125 -13.97 -9.40 -12.10
C CYS A 125 -12.77 -9.12 -11.19
N PHE A 126 -12.37 -10.08 -10.33
CA PHE A 126 -11.21 -9.90 -9.46
C PHE A 126 -9.92 -9.73 -10.25
N GLN A 127 -9.72 -10.51 -11.31
CA GLN A 127 -8.55 -10.36 -12.17
C GLN A 127 -8.49 -8.96 -12.81
N GLN A 128 -9.61 -8.49 -13.37
CA GLN A 128 -9.70 -7.16 -13.97
C GLN A 128 -9.51 -6.04 -12.95
N PHE A 129 -10.09 -6.20 -11.76
CA PHE A 129 -9.93 -5.28 -10.64
C PHE A 129 -8.46 -5.14 -10.24
N VAL A 130 -7.75 -6.26 -10.05
CA VAL A 130 -6.33 -6.24 -9.68
C VAL A 130 -5.50 -5.60 -10.79
N ASP A 131 -5.70 -5.96 -12.05
CA ASP A 131 -4.93 -5.35 -13.14
C ASP A 131 -5.14 -3.84 -13.21
N SER A 132 -6.40 -3.38 -13.13
CA SER A 132 -6.73 -1.94 -13.08
C SER A 132 -6.10 -1.25 -11.87
N ALA A 133 -6.15 -1.86 -10.69
CA ALA A 133 -5.56 -1.30 -9.48
C ALA A 133 -4.02 -1.17 -9.60
N LEU A 134 -3.36 -2.17 -10.17
CA LEU A 134 -1.91 -2.14 -10.41
C LEU A 134 -1.52 -1.10 -11.46
N ASN A 135 -2.28 -1.00 -12.56
CA ASN A 135 -2.06 -0.01 -13.62
C ASN A 135 -2.18 1.42 -13.07
N ASN A 136 -3.14 1.65 -12.18
CA ASN A 136 -3.39 2.96 -11.54
C ASN A 136 -2.61 3.18 -10.24
N ARG A 137 -1.69 2.26 -9.87
CA ARG A 137 -0.90 2.29 -8.62
C ARG A 137 -1.75 2.47 -7.35
N MET A 138 -2.94 1.88 -7.33
CA MET A 138 -3.88 1.92 -6.19
C MET A 138 -3.53 0.85 -5.14
N ILE A 139 -2.29 0.88 -4.66
CA ILE A 139 -1.81 0.02 -3.58
C ILE A 139 -1.62 0.88 -2.33
N TYR A 140 -2.08 0.37 -1.20
CA TYR A 140 -2.16 1.15 0.03
C TYR A 140 -1.53 0.36 1.18
N GLN A 141 -0.89 1.07 2.11
CA GLN A 141 -0.40 0.47 3.34
C GLN A 141 -1.58 0.18 4.26
N ASN A 142 -1.72 -1.08 4.66
CA ASN A 142 -2.64 -1.51 5.69
C ASN A 142 -2.02 -1.20 7.05
N GLY A 143 -2.57 -0.20 7.75
CA GLY A 143 -2.06 0.24 9.05
C GLY A 143 -2.21 -0.77 10.20
N ILE A 144 -2.89 -1.91 9.99
CA ILE A 144 -3.03 -2.98 11.00
C ILE A 144 -1.92 -4.03 10.85
N THR A 145 -1.59 -4.41 9.63
CA THR A 145 -0.61 -5.47 9.35
C THR A 145 0.75 -4.95 8.90
N ASP A 146 0.87 -3.63 8.68
CA ASP A 146 2.02 -2.98 8.05
C ASP A 146 2.40 -3.57 6.68
N THR A 147 1.45 -4.24 6.02
CA THR A 147 1.61 -4.77 4.67
C THR A 147 0.94 -3.87 3.65
N PHE A 148 1.41 -3.91 2.40
CA PHE A 148 0.70 -3.29 1.30
C PHE A 148 -0.40 -4.20 0.80
N SER A 149 -1.53 -3.62 0.39
CA SER A 149 -2.68 -4.38 -0.11
C SER A 149 -3.60 -3.50 -0.97
N LEU A 150 -4.66 -4.12 -1.51
CA LEU A 150 -5.72 -3.46 -2.27
C LEU A 150 -6.97 -3.30 -1.41
N LEU A 151 -7.70 -2.20 -1.60
CA LEU A 151 -9.00 -1.93 -0.96
C LEU A 151 -10.15 -2.63 -1.70
N CYS A 152 -11.32 -2.73 -1.07
CA CYS A 152 -12.54 -3.15 -1.75
C CYS A 152 -12.81 -2.23 -2.96
N PRO A 153 -13.29 -2.77 -4.10
CA PRO A 153 -13.69 -1.97 -5.26
C PRO A 153 -14.71 -0.86 -4.91
N MET A 154 -15.52 -1.07 -3.88
CA MET A 154 -16.48 -0.10 -3.36
C MET A 154 -15.85 0.98 -2.48
N HIS A 155 -14.52 1.00 -2.36
CA HIS A 155 -13.73 1.96 -1.57
C HIS A 155 -14.20 2.06 -0.11
N CYS A 156 -14.67 0.94 0.46
CA CYS A 156 -15.10 0.91 1.85
C CYS A 156 -13.91 1.22 2.77
N PRO A 157 -14.12 1.96 3.88
CA PRO A 157 -13.05 2.24 4.84
C PRO A 157 -12.42 0.95 5.38
N GLN A 158 -11.08 0.89 5.44
CA GLN A 158 -10.32 -0.22 6.01
C GLN A 158 -10.66 -1.61 5.42
N SER A 159 -11.04 -1.64 4.14
CA SER A 159 -11.44 -2.86 3.44
C SER A 159 -10.33 -3.50 2.62
N PHE A 160 -9.20 -3.77 3.28
CA PHE A 160 -8.05 -4.39 2.63
C PHE A 160 -8.25 -5.88 2.41
N LEU A 161 -7.67 -6.43 1.35
CA LEU A 161 -7.33 -7.85 1.33
C LEU A 161 -6.34 -8.13 2.46
N LEU A 162 -6.62 -9.14 3.27
CA LEU A 162 -5.78 -9.48 4.42
C LEU A 162 -4.57 -10.30 3.99
N TYR A 163 -4.72 -11.12 2.96
CA TYR A 163 -3.71 -12.10 2.57
C TYR A 163 -3.22 -11.83 1.15
N SER A 164 -1.93 -11.52 1.02
CA SER A 164 -1.30 -11.24 -0.27
C SER A 164 -1.38 -12.40 -1.25
N GLU A 165 -1.47 -13.64 -0.75
CA GLU A 165 -1.64 -14.85 -1.56
C GLU A 165 -2.92 -14.86 -2.39
N THR A 166 -3.97 -14.15 -1.94
CA THR A 166 -5.20 -13.95 -2.71
C THR A 166 -4.91 -13.31 -4.08
N LEU A 167 -3.95 -12.39 -4.17
CA LEU A 167 -3.63 -11.65 -5.40
C LEU A 167 -3.08 -12.55 -6.52
N ARG A 168 -2.55 -13.73 -6.19
CA ARG A 168 -2.12 -14.70 -7.22
C ARG A 168 -3.25 -15.17 -8.11
N LEU A 169 -4.50 -15.12 -7.65
CA LEU A 169 -5.67 -15.47 -8.46
C LEU A 169 -5.78 -14.59 -9.72
N ALA A 170 -5.28 -13.36 -9.67
CA ALA A 170 -5.23 -12.44 -10.81
C ALA A 170 -4.10 -12.72 -11.80
N GLY A 171 -3.29 -13.76 -11.57
CA GLY A 171 -2.16 -14.16 -12.41
C GLY A 171 -0.81 -13.90 -11.74
N ASP A 172 0.16 -14.77 -12.03
CA ASP A 172 1.52 -14.64 -11.47
C ASP A 172 2.19 -13.34 -11.89
N ASP A 173 1.99 -12.86 -13.13
CA ASP A 173 2.56 -11.58 -13.60
C ASP A 173 2.05 -10.39 -12.78
N ASN A 174 0.73 -10.32 -12.54
CA ASN A 174 0.13 -9.30 -11.70
C ASN A 174 0.62 -9.40 -10.25
N TYR A 175 0.78 -10.62 -9.73
CA TYR A 175 1.35 -10.82 -8.41
C TYR A 175 2.82 -10.36 -8.32
N GLN A 176 3.64 -10.59 -9.34
CA GLN A 176 5.01 -10.05 -9.39
C GLN A 176 5.02 -8.52 -9.46
N ARG A 177 4.17 -7.92 -10.31
CA ARG A 177 4.01 -6.46 -10.40
C ARG A 177 3.60 -5.85 -9.07
N PHE A 178 2.64 -6.46 -8.38
CA PHE A 178 2.24 -6.07 -7.04
C PHE A 178 3.42 -6.10 -6.06
N LYS A 179 4.17 -7.21 -6.00
CA LYS A 179 5.34 -7.30 -5.10
C LYS A 179 6.39 -6.23 -5.40
N MET A 180 6.63 -5.93 -6.68
CA MET A 180 7.56 -4.85 -7.05
C MET A 180 7.08 -3.49 -6.55
N PHE A 181 5.81 -3.15 -6.74
CA PHE A 181 5.24 -1.90 -6.25
C PHE A 181 5.18 -1.82 -4.73
N ALA A 182 4.82 -2.90 -4.05
CA ALA A 182 4.86 -2.97 -2.59
C ALA A 182 6.30 -2.77 -2.07
N THR A 183 7.29 -3.35 -2.75
CA THR A 183 8.71 -3.13 -2.42
C THR A 183 9.11 -1.68 -2.63
N GLU A 184 8.70 -1.07 -3.74
CA GLU A 184 8.93 0.34 -4.05
C GLU A 184 8.34 1.25 -2.97
N MET A 185 7.06 1.08 -2.66
CA MET A 185 6.37 1.87 -1.65
C MET A 185 6.99 1.67 -0.26
N SER A 186 7.33 0.43 0.12
CA SER A 186 8.00 0.14 1.38
C SER A 186 9.33 0.90 1.48
N LEU A 187 10.14 0.82 0.42
CA LEU A 187 11.44 1.48 0.39
C LEU A 187 11.29 3.01 0.45
N THR A 188 10.44 3.60 -0.37
CA THR A 188 10.37 5.07 -0.50
C THR A 188 9.53 5.73 0.58
N VAL A 189 8.39 5.15 0.96
CA VAL A 189 7.42 5.77 1.89
C VAL A 189 7.72 5.41 3.34
N ILE A 190 8.02 4.15 3.63
CA ILE A 190 8.21 3.69 5.01
C ILE A 190 9.64 4.01 5.47
N THR A 191 10.65 3.62 4.69
CA THR A 191 12.05 3.81 5.11
C THR A 191 12.64 5.17 4.73
N GLY A 192 11.98 5.92 3.83
CA GLY A 192 12.56 7.15 3.25
C GLY A 192 13.77 6.86 2.36
N GLY A 193 13.87 5.64 1.83
CA GLY A 193 14.90 5.16 0.92
C GLY A 193 14.58 5.45 -0.55
N MET A 194 15.37 4.88 -1.45
CA MET A 194 15.14 4.99 -2.90
C MET A 194 15.80 3.85 -3.66
N PHE A 195 15.36 3.61 -4.90
CA PHE A 195 16.12 2.75 -5.81
C PHE A 195 17.29 3.50 -6.44
N CYS A 196 18.39 2.78 -6.70
CA CYS A 196 19.48 3.27 -7.50
C CYS A 196 18.96 3.60 -8.91
N PRO A 197 19.05 4.86 -9.36
CA PRO A 197 18.50 5.28 -10.64
C PRO A 197 19.39 4.92 -11.83
N LEU A 198 20.60 4.41 -11.56
CA LEU A 198 21.56 4.15 -12.60
C LEU A 198 21.13 2.97 -13.47
N PRO A 199 21.32 3.07 -14.80
CA PRO A 199 21.00 1.98 -15.72
C PRO A 199 21.63 0.66 -15.26
N ARG A 200 20.85 -0.41 -15.37
CA ARG A 200 21.22 -1.80 -15.03
C ARG A 200 21.55 -2.06 -13.56
N CYS A 201 21.24 -1.14 -12.64
CA CYS A 201 21.35 -1.39 -11.20
C CYS A 201 19.99 -1.64 -10.57
N GLY A 202 19.18 -0.60 -10.34
CA GLY A 202 17.88 -0.74 -9.66
C GLY A 202 17.98 -1.29 -8.22
N GLY A 203 19.17 -1.30 -7.60
CA GLY A 203 19.35 -1.77 -6.24
C GLY A 203 18.64 -0.87 -5.23
N GLY A 204 17.95 -1.45 -4.25
CA GLY A 204 17.27 -0.70 -3.21
C GLY A 204 18.25 -0.12 -2.18
N ILE A 205 18.13 1.17 -1.90
CA ILE A 205 18.90 1.89 -0.88
C ILE A 205 17.96 2.18 0.27
N ILE A 206 18.11 1.42 1.35
CA ILE A 206 17.26 1.53 2.54
C ILE A 206 17.58 2.84 3.25
N GLY A 207 16.53 3.60 3.56
CA GLY A 207 16.67 4.88 4.25
C GLY A 207 16.75 4.74 5.78
N PRO A 208 16.74 5.88 6.50
CA PRO A 208 16.67 7.24 5.98
C PRO A 208 17.96 7.63 5.24
N LEU A 209 17.82 8.27 4.08
CA LEU A 209 18.99 8.68 3.29
C LEU A 209 19.73 9.86 3.96
N PRO A 210 21.06 9.89 3.89
CA PRO A 210 21.84 10.99 4.45
C PRO A 210 21.49 12.32 3.75
N ASN A 211 21.66 13.43 4.45
CA ASN A 211 21.43 14.77 3.89
C ASN A 211 22.58 15.23 2.97
N THR A 212 23.14 14.31 2.20
CA THR A 212 24.14 14.60 1.16
C THR A 212 23.47 14.57 -0.20
N ARG A 213 23.93 15.42 -1.12
CA ARG A 213 23.41 15.43 -2.49
C ARG A 213 23.86 14.22 -3.29
N ILE A 214 25.09 13.78 -3.05
CA ILE A 214 25.68 12.61 -3.70
C ILE A 214 25.50 11.42 -2.75
N LEU A 215 25.00 10.33 -3.31
CA LEU A 215 24.81 9.05 -2.65
C LEU A 215 25.63 8.00 -3.41
N THR A 216 26.24 7.09 -2.65
CA THR A 216 26.92 5.90 -3.20
C THR A 216 25.94 4.73 -3.18
N CYS A 217 25.79 4.03 -4.29
CA CYS A 217 24.98 2.82 -4.33
C CYS A 217 25.63 1.71 -3.48
N PRO A 218 24.94 1.12 -2.48
CA PRO A 218 25.51 0.11 -1.60
C PRO A 218 25.64 -1.28 -2.24
N SER A 219 25.02 -1.50 -3.41
CA SER A 219 25.11 -2.78 -4.12
C SER A 219 26.55 -3.05 -4.56
N SER A 220 27.09 -4.22 -4.23
CA SER A 220 28.45 -4.67 -4.60
C SER A 220 28.72 -4.56 -6.09
N ASP A 221 27.71 -4.85 -6.91
CA ASP A 221 27.83 -4.89 -8.36
C ASP A 221 27.67 -3.51 -9.02
N CYS A 222 27.33 -2.49 -8.24
CA CYS A 222 27.18 -1.12 -8.71
C CYS A 222 28.25 -0.20 -8.12
N GLY A 223 28.26 0.03 -6.80
CA GLY A 223 29.24 0.87 -6.10
C GLY A 223 29.39 2.32 -6.61
N ARG A 224 28.54 2.76 -7.54
CA ARG A 224 28.67 4.06 -8.23
C ARG A 224 27.98 5.17 -7.44
N ASP A 225 28.56 6.36 -7.54
CA ASP A 225 28.01 7.59 -6.99
C ASP A 225 27.02 8.25 -7.95
N PHE A 226 25.90 8.72 -7.41
CA PHE A 226 24.87 9.42 -8.17
C PHE A 226 24.27 10.56 -7.37
N CYS A 227 23.67 11.52 -8.07
CA CYS A 227 23.00 12.66 -7.47
C CYS A 227 21.55 12.33 -7.13
N ARG A 228 21.16 12.47 -5.85
CA ARG A 228 19.78 12.23 -5.42
C ARG A 228 18.75 13.17 -6.06
N SER A 229 19.20 14.33 -6.55
CA SER A 229 18.31 15.37 -7.08
C SER A 229 18.03 15.22 -8.58
N CYS A 230 19.04 14.89 -9.38
CA CYS A 230 18.88 14.73 -10.83
C CYS A 230 18.94 13.27 -11.29
N LEU A 231 19.20 12.33 -10.37
CA LEU A 231 19.25 10.89 -10.61
C LEU A 231 20.33 10.44 -11.62
N LYS A 232 21.29 11.32 -11.96
CA LYS A 232 22.44 11.04 -12.84
C LYS A 232 23.69 10.63 -12.05
N LEU A 233 24.67 10.07 -12.74
CA LEU A 233 26.01 9.82 -12.20
C LEU A 233 26.61 11.10 -11.60
N SER A 234 27.39 10.95 -10.52
CA SER A 234 28.03 12.09 -9.86
C SER A 234 28.95 12.88 -10.80
N SER A 235 29.63 12.19 -11.73
CA SER A 235 30.47 12.77 -12.77
C SER A 235 29.68 13.58 -13.82
N GLU A 236 28.42 13.22 -14.07
CA GLU A 236 27.52 13.89 -15.02
C GLU A 236 26.60 14.91 -14.32
N CYS A 237 26.82 15.11 -13.02
CA CYS A 237 25.96 15.94 -12.19
C CYS A 237 26.26 17.43 -12.37
N MET A 238 25.43 18.08 -13.18
CA MET A 238 25.40 19.54 -13.33
C MET A 238 24.63 20.26 -12.20
N CYS A 239 24.26 19.57 -11.12
CA CYS A 239 23.60 20.26 -10.01
C CYS A 239 24.54 21.23 -9.27
N ALA A 240 25.86 21.15 -9.48
CA ALA A 240 26.84 22.09 -8.91
C ALA A 240 26.86 23.43 -9.67
N SER A 241 26.65 23.43 -10.99
CA SER A 241 26.41 24.64 -11.78
C SER A 241 25.00 25.22 -11.59
N ARG A 242 24.12 24.49 -10.89
CA ARG A 242 22.87 25.00 -10.31
C ARG A 242 23.00 25.41 -8.83
N GLN A 243 24.20 25.82 -8.39
CA GLN A 243 24.36 26.50 -7.10
C GLN A 243 23.96 27.99 -7.13
N SER A 244 23.46 28.49 -8.26
CA SER A 244 22.70 29.74 -8.35
C SER A 244 21.52 29.58 -9.31
N ASP A 245 20.66 28.60 -9.03
CA ASP A 245 19.24 28.71 -9.37
C ASP A 245 18.53 27.55 -8.66
N SER A 246 18.00 27.87 -7.48
CA SER A 246 16.55 27.67 -7.38
C SER A 246 15.98 28.06 -8.74
N THR A 247 15.26 27.21 -9.44
CA THR A 247 14.20 27.77 -10.27
C THR A 247 13.43 28.65 -9.30
N VAL A 248 13.72 29.96 -9.33
CA VAL A 248 12.93 30.98 -8.70
C VAL A 248 11.68 30.90 -9.55
N ILE A 249 10.83 29.93 -9.26
CA ILE A 249 9.45 29.97 -9.71
C ILE A 249 9.01 31.33 -9.18
N PRO A 250 8.73 32.30 -10.06
CA PRO A 250 8.36 33.63 -9.61
C PRO A 250 7.21 33.44 -8.62
N GLY A 251 7.40 33.87 -7.37
CA GLY A 251 6.37 33.72 -6.34
C GLY A 251 6.45 32.43 -5.53
N SER A 252 7.52 31.64 -5.63
CA SER A 252 7.76 30.51 -4.72
C SER A 252 8.52 30.96 -3.48
N ARG A 253 7.89 30.82 -2.30
CA ARG A 253 8.53 30.97 -0.98
C ARG A 253 8.48 29.66 -0.20
N ARG A 254 9.41 29.46 0.73
CA ARG A 254 9.44 28.24 1.56
C ARG A 254 8.69 28.46 2.87
N CYS A 255 7.93 27.45 3.28
CA CYS A 255 7.30 27.43 4.59
C CYS A 255 8.37 27.58 5.70
N PRO A 256 8.22 28.52 6.65
CA PRO A 256 9.21 28.77 7.69
C PRO A 256 9.36 27.61 8.69
N PHE A 257 8.40 26.68 8.70
CA PHE A 257 8.37 25.56 9.66
C PHE A 257 8.88 24.24 9.07
N CYS A 258 8.66 24.02 7.77
CA CYS A 258 8.97 22.73 7.13
C CYS A 258 9.78 22.85 5.83
N SER A 259 10.12 24.07 5.40
CA SER A 259 10.86 24.36 4.16
C SER A 259 10.17 23.94 2.85
N ASN A 260 8.92 23.46 2.92
CA ASN A 260 8.12 23.11 1.75
C ASN A 260 7.90 24.35 0.87
N PRO A 261 8.24 24.30 -0.44
CA PRO A 261 8.00 25.41 -1.35
C PRO A 261 6.50 25.60 -1.58
N VAL A 262 6.04 26.84 -1.60
CA VAL A 262 4.66 27.26 -1.86
C VAL A 262 4.71 28.44 -2.82
N THR A 263 3.95 28.35 -3.90
CA THR A 263 3.81 29.41 -4.89
C THR A 263 2.59 30.27 -4.58
N HIS A 264 2.73 31.59 -4.65
CA HIS A 264 1.63 32.57 -4.51
C HIS A 264 1.91 33.77 -5.42
N TYR A 265 0.92 34.09 -6.25
CA TYR A 265 0.91 35.19 -7.22
C TYR A 265 -0.07 36.29 -6.81
N PHE A 266 0.09 37.45 -7.45
CA PHE A 266 -0.89 38.52 -7.38
C PHE A 266 -2.27 38.00 -7.84
N GLU A 267 -3.31 38.22 -7.02
CA GLU A 267 -4.70 37.70 -7.20
C GLU A 267 -4.97 36.23 -6.82
N ASP A 268 -4.00 35.46 -6.30
CA ASP A 268 -4.21 34.11 -5.73
C ASP A 268 -5.02 34.11 -4.41
N GLY A 269 -5.66 35.23 -4.07
CA GLY A 269 -6.46 35.42 -2.87
C GLY A 269 -5.64 35.91 -1.68
N CYS A 270 -5.84 35.26 -0.53
CA CYS A 270 -5.28 35.66 0.76
C CYS A 270 -3.79 35.27 0.87
N HIS A 271 -2.97 36.08 1.56
CA HIS A 271 -1.58 35.71 1.92
C HIS A 271 -1.48 34.69 3.07
N HIS A 272 -2.61 34.18 3.58
CA HIS A 272 -2.69 33.12 4.58
C HIS A 272 -2.51 31.75 3.92
N ILE A 273 -1.28 31.23 3.98
CA ILE A 273 -0.99 29.89 3.50
C ILE A 273 -1.58 28.85 4.45
N GLY A 274 -2.31 27.90 3.88
CA GLY A 274 -3.14 26.96 4.60
C GLY A 274 -4.56 27.48 4.88
N PHE A 275 -5.03 28.55 4.26
CA PHE A 275 -6.46 28.89 4.33
C PHE A 275 -7.28 27.89 3.49
N GLY A 276 -8.35 27.32 4.05
CA GLY A 276 -9.21 26.33 3.36
C GLY A 276 -8.59 24.93 3.17
N MET A 277 -7.35 24.75 3.60
CA MET A 277 -6.69 23.46 3.78
C MET A 277 -6.28 23.36 5.26
N ASP A 278 -6.16 22.18 5.85
CA ASP A 278 -5.79 22.02 7.28
C ASP A 278 -4.30 22.40 7.56
N GLY A 279 -3.87 23.59 7.13
CA GLY A 279 -2.53 24.14 7.24
C GLY A 279 -1.60 23.79 6.05
N CYS A 280 -0.30 24.05 6.22
CA CYS A 280 0.71 23.76 5.21
C CYS A 280 0.75 22.25 4.88
N PRO A 281 0.67 21.85 3.59
CA PRO A 281 0.68 20.44 3.18
C PRO A 281 2.07 19.78 3.27
N GLY A 282 3.11 20.54 3.59
CA GLY A 282 4.47 20.04 3.75
C GLY A 282 4.65 19.11 4.95
N ARG A 283 5.85 18.52 5.07
CA ARG A 283 6.23 17.66 6.21
C ARG A 283 7.43 18.23 6.95
N ASN A 284 7.40 18.12 8.28
CA ASN A 284 8.51 18.50 9.14
C ASN A 284 9.68 17.50 8.99
N PRO A 285 10.89 17.84 9.47
CA PRO A 285 12.05 16.95 9.40
C PRO A 285 11.86 15.59 10.08
N ASP A 286 10.96 15.51 11.07
CA ASP A 286 10.57 14.29 11.78
C ASP A 286 9.51 13.45 11.02
N GLY A 287 9.12 13.86 9.81
CA GLY A 287 8.14 13.17 8.96
C GLY A 287 6.68 13.50 9.26
N THR A 288 6.39 14.24 10.34
CA THR A 288 5.02 14.65 10.69
C THR A 288 4.47 15.67 9.69
N ARG A 289 3.14 15.73 9.53
CA ARG A 289 2.50 16.78 8.72
C ARG A 289 2.77 18.14 9.34
N CYS A 290 3.11 19.14 8.52
CA CYS A 290 3.39 20.47 9.02
C CYS A 290 2.13 21.10 9.61
N SER A 291 1.02 21.17 8.85
CA SER A 291 -0.29 21.71 9.27
C SER A 291 -0.25 23.10 9.90
N ARG A 292 0.87 23.84 9.78
CA ARG A 292 1.00 25.21 10.27
C ARG A 292 0.39 26.18 9.26
N HIS A 293 -0.31 27.17 9.77
CA HIS A 293 -0.77 28.31 8.99
C HIS A 293 0.26 29.42 9.07
N TRP A 294 0.56 30.08 7.94
CA TRP A 294 1.61 31.10 7.90
C TRP A 294 1.34 32.20 6.87
N CYS A 295 1.93 33.37 7.10
CA CYS A 295 1.83 34.52 6.20
C CYS A 295 2.88 34.42 5.07
N TYR A 296 2.45 34.40 3.82
CA TYR A 296 3.33 34.38 2.66
C TYR A 296 4.28 35.60 2.62
N VAL A 297 3.79 36.78 3.04
CA VAL A 297 4.56 38.03 3.05
C VAL A 297 5.58 38.05 4.21
N CYS A 298 5.14 37.77 5.43
CA CYS A 298 5.97 37.89 6.64
C CYS A 298 6.84 36.68 6.95
N LEU A 299 6.57 35.52 6.34
CA LEU A 299 7.24 34.26 6.66
C LEU A 299 7.15 33.88 8.15
N SER A 300 6.01 34.15 8.78
CA SER A 300 5.74 33.88 10.20
C SER A 300 4.39 33.17 10.38
N GLU A 301 4.15 32.65 11.59
CA GLU A 301 2.87 32.00 11.95
C GLU A 301 1.67 32.94 11.70
N TRP A 302 0.56 32.38 11.22
CA TRP A 302 -0.67 33.12 10.96
C TRP A 302 -1.72 32.86 12.06
N PRO A 303 -2.45 33.91 12.52
CA PRO A 303 -2.31 35.31 12.13
C PRO A 303 -1.15 35.98 12.87
N GLY A 304 -0.29 36.69 12.13
CA GLY A 304 0.68 37.60 12.73
C GLY A 304 -0.01 38.88 13.24
N PRO A 305 0.66 39.69 14.09
CA PRO A 305 0.04 40.81 14.82
C PRO A 305 -0.66 41.86 13.96
N ARG A 306 -0.23 42.01 12.70
CA ARG A 306 -0.79 43.01 11.75
C ARG A 306 -1.14 42.43 10.37
N CYS A 307 -0.99 41.12 10.17
CA CYS A 307 -1.09 40.53 8.83
C CYS A 307 -2.48 40.70 8.20
N GLN A 308 -3.54 40.56 8.99
CA GLN A 308 -4.92 40.76 8.54
C GLN A 308 -5.25 42.23 8.24
N VAL A 309 -4.53 43.18 8.83
CA VAL A 309 -4.82 44.61 8.66
C VAL A 309 -3.98 45.23 7.54
N GLU A 310 -2.71 44.83 7.45
CA GLU A 310 -1.75 45.47 6.54
C GLU A 310 -1.68 44.78 5.17
N HIS A 311 -1.83 43.46 5.12
CA HIS A 311 -1.58 42.68 3.91
C HIS A 311 -2.33 41.35 3.92
N TRP A 312 -3.62 41.35 4.29
CA TRP A 312 -4.45 40.14 4.21
C TRP A 312 -4.51 39.65 2.76
N PHE A 313 -4.76 40.57 1.84
CA PHE A 313 -4.84 40.34 0.40
C PHE A 313 -3.80 41.18 -0.34
N CYS A 314 -3.60 40.89 -1.63
CA CYS A 314 -2.77 41.75 -2.47
C CYS A 314 -3.40 43.16 -2.60
N SER A 315 -2.59 44.19 -2.37
CA SER A 315 -2.88 45.59 -2.73
C SER A 315 -2.05 46.00 -3.95
N SER A 316 -2.29 47.19 -4.51
CA SER A 316 -1.55 47.70 -5.68
C SER A 316 -0.02 47.72 -5.50
N THR A 317 0.47 47.78 -4.27
CA THR A 317 1.90 47.80 -3.88
C THR A 317 2.41 46.44 -3.37
N CYS A 318 1.64 45.37 -3.53
CA CYS A 318 1.99 44.05 -3.05
C CYS A 318 3.25 43.48 -3.73
N PRO A 319 4.17 42.85 -2.98
CA PRO A 319 5.40 42.26 -3.52
C PRO A 319 5.18 40.91 -4.24
N CYS A 320 3.94 40.42 -4.35
CA CYS A 320 3.67 39.18 -5.07
C CYS A 320 3.91 39.37 -6.58
N PRO A 321 4.51 38.38 -7.25
CA PRO A 321 4.73 38.46 -8.69
C PRO A 321 3.38 38.44 -9.40
N ARG A 322 3.27 39.27 -10.44
CA ARG A 322 2.12 39.24 -11.33
C ARG A 322 2.32 38.11 -12.34
N PRO A 323 1.28 37.32 -12.66
CA PRO A 323 1.38 36.32 -13.71
C PRO A 323 1.72 37.01 -15.03
N THR A 324 2.90 36.76 -15.58
CA THR A 324 3.26 37.17 -16.94
C THR A 324 2.44 36.35 -17.94
N SER A 325 1.87 37.00 -18.96
CA SER A 325 1.12 36.33 -20.03
C SER A 325 1.94 35.19 -20.63
N PHE A 326 1.35 33.99 -20.67
CA PHE A 326 1.91 32.74 -21.21
C PHE A 326 2.09 32.78 -22.75
N SER A 327 2.68 33.82 -23.32
CA SER A 327 2.86 33.96 -24.78
C SER A 327 4.29 33.77 -25.29
N GLU A 328 5.28 33.49 -24.43
CA GLU A 328 6.68 33.28 -24.87
C GLU A 328 7.40 32.15 -24.09
N LEU A 329 6.79 30.97 -24.03
CA LEU A 329 7.48 29.70 -23.72
C LEU A 329 6.96 28.58 -24.63
#